data_AF-A0A0D9X4S9-F1
#
_entry.id   AF-A0A0D9X4S9-F1
#
_cell.length_a   1.000
_cell.length_b   1.000
_cell.length_c   1.000
_cell.angle_alpha   90.00
_cell.angle_beta   90.00
_cell.angle_gamma   90.00
#
_symmetry.space_group_name_H-M   'P 1'
#
loop_
_entity.id
_entity.type
_entity.pdbx_description
1 polymer ?
#
loop_
_entity_poly.entity_id
_entity_poly.type
_entity_poly.pdbx_seq_one_letter_code
_entity_poly.pdbx_strand_id
1 'polypeptide(L)'
;MRLHPVGPLLLPHYATEDGIEVGGYSIPKGSTVLFNVSAIMRDPEIWDKPDEFMPERFLQKGELDHYRWGLKGKEFEYTPFGTGTRLCPGLPLAERGRAADIGNTAACIRVATTGRHVGWSWT
;
A
#
# COMPACT_ATOMS: atom_id res chain seq x y z
N MET A 1 2.70 -4.98 2.80
CA MET A 1 2.06 -4.59 1.53
C MET A 1 2.58 -3.28 0.96
N ARG A 2 3.46 -2.54 1.67
CA ARG A 2 4.18 -1.37 1.12
C ARG A 2 5.07 -1.74 -0.09
N LEU A 3 5.99 -2.69 0.12
CA LEU A 3 6.94 -3.13 -0.91
C LEU A 3 6.30 -4.02 -1.98
N HIS A 4 5.31 -4.83 -1.60
CA HIS A 4 4.63 -5.72 -2.53
C HIS A 4 3.13 -5.46 -2.43
N PRO A 5 2.63 -4.38 -3.06
CA PRO A 5 1.20 -4.19 -3.21
C PRO A 5 0.65 -5.21 -4.21
N VAL A 6 -0.65 -5.49 -4.10
CA VAL A 6 -1.34 -6.42 -5.02
C VAL A 6 -1.34 -5.89 -6.45
N GLY A 7 -1.39 -4.57 -6.61
CA GLY A 7 -1.24 -3.89 -7.89
C GLY A 7 -0.46 -2.57 -7.74
N PRO A 8 0.34 -2.18 -8.75
CA PRO A 8 1.15 -0.97 -8.65
C PRO A 8 0.34 0.32 -8.83
N LEU A 9 -0.81 0.25 -9.50
CA LEU A 9 -1.70 1.37 -9.80
C LEU A 9 -3.06 1.17 -9.12
N LEU A 10 -3.68 2.27 -8.64
CA LEU A 10 -5.09 2.25 -8.26
C LEU A 10 -6.00 2.16 -9.48
N LEU A 11 -7.27 1.88 -9.21
CA LEU A 11 -8.30 1.89 -10.24
C LEU A 11 -8.37 3.25 -10.96
N PRO A 12 -8.71 3.26 -12.25
CA PRO A 12 -8.82 4.48 -13.03
C PRO A 12 -9.86 5.45 -12.45
N HIS A 13 -9.49 6.72 -12.37
CA HIS A 13 -10.40 7.82 -12.07
C HIS A 13 -10.61 8.65 -13.35
N TYR A 14 -11.82 9.16 -13.55
CA TYR A 14 -12.17 9.93 -14.75
C TYR A 14 -12.43 11.39 -14.40
N ALA A 15 -11.78 12.31 -15.11
CA ALA A 15 -11.99 13.74 -14.94
C ALA A 15 -13.35 14.14 -15.53
N THR A 16 -14.30 14.53 -14.67
CA THR A 16 -15.65 14.93 -15.08
C THR A 16 -15.76 16.40 -15.49
N GLU A 17 -14.81 17.22 -15.03
CA GLU A 17 -14.78 18.67 -15.19
C GLU A 17 -13.37 19.12 -15.62
N ASP A 18 -13.28 20.30 -16.23
CA ASP A 18 -12.01 20.95 -16.56
C ASP A 18 -11.45 21.71 -15.35
N GLY A 19 -10.14 21.89 -15.29
CA GLY A 19 -9.47 22.65 -14.23
C GLY A 19 -9.26 21.86 -12.93
N ILE A 20 -9.35 20.52 -12.98
CA ILE A 20 -8.97 19.66 -11.86
C ILE A 20 -7.43 19.69 -11.75
N GLU A 21 -6.90 20.22 -10.64
CA GLU A 21 -5.47 20.25 -10.40
C GLU A 21 -4.99 19.00 -9.65
N VAL A 22 -4.01 18.28 -10.21
CA VAL A 22 -3.36 17.13 -9.57
C VAL A 22 -1.84 17.33 -9.63
N GLY A 23 -1.19 17.43 -8.47
CA GLY A 23 0.27 17.60 -8.42
C GLY A 23 0.79 18.87 -9.11
N GLY A 24 -0.03 19.92 -9.18
CA GLY A 24 0.30 21.16 -9.89
C GLY A 24 0.03 21.13 -11.40
N TYR A 25 -0.61 20.06 -11.90
CA TYR A 25 -1.02 19.94 -13.31
C TYR A 25 -2.54 20.05 -13.44
N SER A 26 -2.98 20.85 -14.41
CA SER A 26 -4.39 20.93 -14.81
C SER A 26 -4.77 19.74 -15.68
N ILE A 27 -5.75 18.97 -15.23
CA ILE A 27 -6.24 17.77 -15.91
C ILE A 27 -7.48 18.14 -16.74
N PRO A 28 -7.45 17.98 -18.08
CA PRO A 28 -8.61 18.23 -18.91
C PRO A 28 -9.74 17.26 -18.64
N LYS A 29 -10.98 17.71 -18.83
CA LYS A 29 -12.16 16.87 -18.81
C LYS A 29 -12.01 15.72 -19.80
N GLY A 30 -12.41 14.54 -19.36
CA GLY A 30 -12.33 13.31 -20.15
C GLY A 30 -11.03 12.53 -20.00
N SER A 31 -10.07 13.06 -19.25
CA SER A 31 -8.83 12.36 -18.95
C SER A 31 -9.05 11.21 -17.97
N THR A 32 -8.29 10.14 -18.15
CA THR A 32 -8.16 9.07 -17.17
C THR A 32 -6.92 9.26 -16.33
N VAL A 33 -7.08 9.24 -15.01
CA VAL A 33 -6.01 9.42 -14.02
C VAL A 33 -5.79 8.09 -13.29
N LEU A 34 -4.53 7.68 -13.22
CA LEU A 34 -4.08 6.48 -12.52
C LEU A 34 -3.07 6.87 -11.44
N PHE A 35 -3.29 6.42 -10.21
CA PHE A 35 -2.40 6.71 -9.09
C PHE A 35 -1.37 5.60 -8.93
N ASN A 36 -0.09 5.93 -9.00
CA ASN A 36 1.02 4.99 -8.81
C ASN A 36 1.34 4.79 -7.33
N VAL A 37 0.58 3.90 -6.69
CA VAL A 37 0.76 3.56 -5.27
C VAL A 37 2.12 2.95 -5.01
N SER A 38 2.64 2.14 -5.96
CA SER A 38 3.95 1.50 -5.83
C SER A 38 5.08 2.53 -5.66
N ALA A 39 4.99 3.65 -6.39
CA ALA A 39 5.92 4.77 -6.28
C ALA A 39 5.71 5.57 -4.99
N ILE A 40 4.46 5.96 -4.69
CA ILE A 40 4.12 6.73 -3.47
C ILE A 40 4.59 6.00 -2.21
N MET A 41 4.37 4.69 -2.13
CA MET A 41 4.77 3.87 -0.99
C MET A 41 6.28 3.62 -0.90
N ARG A 42 7.07 4.04 -1.89
CA ARG A 42 8.54 3.96 -1.93
C ARG A 42 9.20 5.32 -2.06
N ASP A 43 8.45 6.39 -1.85
CA ASP A 43 9.00 7.73 -1.92
C ASP A 43 10.08 7.92 -0.83
N PRO A 44 11.34 8.20 -1.20
CA PRO A 44 12.43 8.41 -0.24
C PRO A 44 12.25 9.67 0.61
N GLU A 45 11.43 10.64 0.17
CA GLU A 45 11.10 11.84 0.97
C GLU A 45 10.20 11.49 2.16
N ILE A 46 9.42 10.41 2.04
CA ILE A 46 8.44 9.96 3.03
C ILE A 46 8.97 8.76 3.85
N TRP A 47 9.68 7.84 3.18
CA TRP A 47 10.12 6.58 3.76
C TRP A 47 11.64 6.47 3.80
N ASP A 48 12.22 6.48 5.01
CA ASP A 48 13.64 6.12 5.19
C ASP A 48 13.90 4.71 4.66
N LYS A 49 14.97 4.52 3.89
CA LYS A 49 15.31 3.23 3.23
C LYS A 49 14.08 2.60 2.55
N PRO A 50 13.53 3.24 1.51
CA PRO A 50 12.21 2.91 0.98
C PRO A 50 12.15 1.51 0.37
N ASP A 51 13.25 0.93 -0.07
CA ASP A 51 13.26 -0.42 -0.66
C ASP A 51 13.54 -1.53 0.37
N GLU A 52 13.89 -1.16 1.61
CA GLU A 52 14.17 -2.15 2.66
C GLU A 52 12.89 -2.64 3.36
N PHE A 53 12.82 -3.96 3.57
CA PHE A 53 11.76 -4.57 4.38
C PHE A 53 12.10 -4.40 5.87
N MET A 54 11.57 -3.34 6.47
CA MET A 54 11.75 -3.01 7.88
C MET A 54 10.39 -2.93 8.58
N PRO A 55 9.79 -4.06 9.01
CA PRO A 55 8.45 -4.08 9.62
C PRO A 55 8.37 -3.29 10.94
N GLU A 56 9.50 -3.07 11.62
CA GLU A 56 9.59 -2.36 12.90
C GLU A 56 9.15 -0.89 12.80
N ARG A 57 9.25 -0.28 11.61
CA ARG A 57 8.78 1.10 11.38
C ARG A 57 7.28 1.28 11.57
N PHE A 58 6.52 0.19 11.47
CA PHE A 58 5.08 0.17 11.73
C PHE A 58 4.76 -0.13 13.21
N LEU A 59 5.76 -0.48 14.04
CA LEU A 59 5.60 -0.77 15.46
C LEU A 59 5.87 0.45 16.35
N GLN A 60 6.82 1.31 15.97
CA GLN A 60 7.24 2.47 16.78
C GLN A 60 6.25 3.63 16.77
N LYS A 61 5.51 3.82 15.67
CA LYS A 61 4.36 4.72 15.67
C LYS A 61 3.26 3.98 16.43
N GLY A 62 3.03 4.31 17.70
CA GLY A 62 1.85 3.90 18.50
C GLY A 62 0.50 4.32 17.91
N GLU A 63 0.48 4.65 16.61
CA GLU A 63 -0.60 5.10 15.78
C GLU A 63 -0.67 4.20 14.54
N LEU A 64 -0.70 2.88 14.74
CA LEU A 64 -1.49 2.01 13.86
C LEU A 64 -2.98 2.24 14.13
N ASP A 65 -3.40 3.49 14.13
CA ASP A 65 -4.79 3.77 13.87
C ASP A 65 -4.88 3.60 12.36
N HIS A 66 -5.20 2.39 11.90
CA HIS A 66 -5.41 2.04 10.49
C HIS A 66 -6.40 3.01 9.83
N TYR A 67 -7.20 3.70 10.66
CA TYR A 67 -8.06 4.82 10.32
C TYR A 67 -7.35 6.15 10.01
N ARG A 68 -6.16 6.45 10.56
CA ARG A 68 -5.42 7.69 10.25
C ARG A 68 -4.79 7.68 8.87
N TRP A 69 -4.19 6.56 8.46
CA TRP A 69 -3.48 6.46 7.17
C TRP A 69 -4.39 6.21 5.96
N GLY A 70 -5.66 5.84 6.16
CA GLY A 70 -6.60 5.59 5.07
C GLY A 70 -7.96 6.29 5.16
N LEU A 71 -8.39 6.71 6.36
CA LEU A 71 -9.78 7.13 6.62
C LEU A 71 -9.95 8.52 7.25
N LYS A 72 -8.90 9.17 7.79
CA LYS A 72 -9.05 10.43 8.56
C LYS A 72 -8.16 11.62 8.18
N GLY A 73 -7.27 11.54 7.20
CA GLY A 73 -6.36 12.66 6.95
C GLY A 73 -5.75 12.70 5.56
N LYS A 74 -5.24 13.89 5.22
CA LYS A 74 -4.56 14.28 3.97
C LYS A 74 -3.21 13.56 3.74
N GLU A 75 -2.96 12.46 4.44
CA GLU A 75 -1.69 11.74 4.44
C GLU A 75 -1.81 10.53 3.51
N PHE A 76 -1.31 10.67 2.28
CA PHE A 76 -1.39 9.64 1.23
C PHE A 76 -0.20 8.66 1.22
N GLU A 77 0.63 8.70 2.27
CA GLU A 77 1.92 8.01 2.39
C GLU A 77 1.82 6.48 2.33
N TYR A 78 0.70 5.93 2.82
CA TYR A 78 0.45 4.48 2.87
C TYR A 78 -0.97 4.13 2.42
N THR A 79 -1.14 3.87 1.13
CA THR A 79 -2.47 3.64 0.52
C THR A 79 -2.54 2.35 -0.31
N PRO A 80 -2.14 1.17 0.24
CA PRO A 80 -2.07 -0.09 -0.52
C PRO A 80 -3.42 -0.57 -1.08
N PHE A 81 -4.53 0.00 -0.60
CA PHE A 81 -5.90 -0.33 -0.98
C PHE A 81 -6.73 0.91 -1.37
N GLY A 82 -6.06 2.02 -1.69
CA GLY A 82 -6.72 3.31 -1.90
C GLY A 82 -7.09 4.01 -0.58
N THR A 83 -7.96 5.01 -0.68
CA THR A 83 -8.39 5.88 0.43
C THR A 83 -9.75 6.53 0.12
N GLY A 84 -10.33 7.21 1.11
CA GLY A 84 -11.57 7.96 0.97
C GLY A 84 -12.79 7.07 0.67
N THR A 85 -13.75 7.60 -0.09
CA THR A 85 -15.02 6.92 -0.41
C THR A 85 -14.87 5.70 -1.33
N ARG A 86 -13.71 5.56 -1.98
CA ARG A 86 -13.37 4.43 -2.86
C ARG A 86 -12.35 3.48 -2.23
N LEU A 87 -12.13 3.57 -0.91
CA LEU A 87 -11.29 2.63 -0.18
C LEU A 87 -11.80 1.20 -0.38
N CYS A 88 -10.87 0.25 -0.60
CA CYS A 88 -11.21 -1.14 -0.79
C CYS A 88 -12.08 -1.68 0.37
N PRO A 89 -13.29 -2.21 0.11
CA PRO A 89 -14.13 -2.79 1.15
C PRO A 89 -13.50 -4.05 1.78
N GLY A 90 -12.54 -4.68 1.08
CA GLY A 90 -11.78 -5.83 1.57
C GLY A 90 -10.61 -5.50 2.50
N LEU A 91 -10.31 -4.22 2.76
CA LEU A 91 -9.21 -3.82 3.65
C LEU A 91 -9.25 -4.55 5.01
N PRO A 92 -10.38 -4.57 5.74
CA PRO A 92 -10.42 -5.23 7.05
C PRO A 92 -10.15 -6.74 6.95
N LEU A 93 -10.57 -7.38 5.86
CA LEU A 93 -10.33 -8.80 5.63
C LEU A 93 -8.84 -9.07 5.37
N ALA A 94 -8.20 -8.26 4.52
CA ALA A 94 -6.79 -8.41 4.20
C ALA A 94 -5.88 -8.14 5.42
N GLU A 95 -6.26 -7.22 6.30
CA GLU A 95 -5.54 -6.96 7.54
C GLU A 95 -5.65 -8.13 8.53
N ARG A 96 -6.85 -8.66 8.74
CA ARG A 96 -7.08 -9.83 9.60
C ARG A 96 -6.42 -11.08 9.03
N GLY A 97 -6.51 -11.28 7.73
CA GLY A 97 -5.87 -12.38 7.00
C GLY A 97 -4.35 -12.39 7.19
N ARG A 98 -3.69 -11.23 7.03
CA ARG A 98 -2.24 -11.13 7.27
C ARG A 98 -1.83 -11.55 8.69
N ALA A 99 -2.57 -11.11 9.71
CA ALA A 99 -2.25 -11.49 11.09
C ALA A 99 -2.43 -13.00 11.32
N ALA A 100 -3.48 -13.59 10.74
CA ALA A 100 -3.71 -15.03 10.79
C ALA A 100 -2.62 -15.80 10.02
N ASP A 101 -2.22 -15.36 8.84
CA ASP A 101 -1.19 -16.01 8.03
C ASP A 101 0.19 -15.96 8.71
N ILE A 102 0.57 -14.83 9.29
CA ILE A 102 1.82 -14.69 10.06
C ILE A 102 1.76 -15.57 11.31
N GLY A 103 0.66 -15.53 12.05
CA GLY A 103 0.46 -16.35 13.25
C GLY A 103 0.47 -17.85 12.95
N ASN A 104 -0.18 -18.26 11.87
CA ASN A 104 -0.26 -19.66 11.45
C ASN A 104 1.07 -20.14 10.87
N THR A 105 1.77 -19.31 10.09
CA THR A 105 3.13 -19.63 9.60
C THR A 105 4.10 -19.74 10.78
N ALA A 106 4.07 -18.81 11.74
CA ALA A 106 4.90 -18.87 12.94
C ALA A 106 4.57 -20.08 13.83
N ALA A 107 3.29 -20.44 13.97
CA ALA A 107 2.84 -21.62 14.71
C ALA A 107 3.18 -22.94 13.99
N CYS A 108 3.20 -22.92 12.65
CA CYS A 108 3.49 -24.09 11.82
C CYS A 108 4.97 -24.24 11.45
N ILE A 109 5.85 -23.27 11.73
CA ILE A 109 7.31 -23.41 11.59
C ILE A 109 7.86 -24.31 12.71
N ARG A 110 7.56 -25.60 12.57
CA ARG A 110 8.50 -26.71 12.78
C ARG A 110 8.73 -27.42 11.45
N VAL A 111 8.70 -26.67 10.34
CA VAL A 111 9.05 -27.17 9.00
C VAL A 111 10.56 -27.07 8.86
N ALA A 112 11.20 -28.23 8.84
CA ALA A 112 12.62 -28.39 8.55
C ALA A 112 12.97 -27.63 7.25
N THR A 113 13.86 -26.65 7.35
CA THR A 113 14.44 -25.95 6.21
C THR A 113 15.44 -26.87 5.51
N THR A 114 14.95 -27.77 4.66
CA THR A 114 15.79 -28.43 3.65
C THR A 114 15.90 -27.52 2.42
N GLY A 115 16.87 -26.59 2.49
CA GLY A 115 17.66 -26.08 1.37
C GLY A 115 17.01 -25.91 0.00
N ARG A 116 15.93 -25.13 -0.14
CA ARG A 116 15.56 -24.55 -1.43
C ARG A 116 15.49 -23.03 -1.34
N HIS A 117 16.35 -22.37 -2.10
CA HIS A 117 16.26 -20.94 -2.39
C HIS A 117 14.90 -20.66 -2.99
N VAL A 118 14.08 -19.85 -2.30
CA VAL A 118 12.86 -19.28 -2.86
C VAL A 118 13.26 -17.98 -3.55
N GLY A 119 13.63 -18.07 -4.83
CA GLY A 119 13.93 -16.90 -5.65
C GLY A 119 12.64 -16.29 -6.17
N TRP A 120 12.39 -15.01 -5.88
CA TRP A 120 11.37 -14.21 -6.54
C TRP A 120 12.08 -13.28 -7.53
N SER A 121 11.93 -13.52 -8.83
CA SER A 121 12.44 -12.63 -9.88
C SER A 121 11.30 -11.77 -10.43
N TRP A 122 11.52 -10.46 -10.50
CA TRP A 122 10.65 -9.53 -11.22
C TRP A 122 11.39 -9.11 -12.50
N THR A 123 10.78 -9.38 -13.66
CA THR A 123 11.08 -8.71 -14.94
C THR A 123 10.11 -7.55 -15.14
#